data_AF-D4CKM7-F1
#
_entry.id   AF-D4CKM7-F1
#
_cell.length_a   1.000
_cell.length_b   1.000
_cell.length_c   1.000
_cell.angle_alpha   90.00
_cell.angle_beta   90.00
_cell.angle_gamma   90.00
#
_symmetry.space_group_name_H-M   'P 1'
#
loop_
_entity.id
_entity.type
_entity.pdbx_description
1 polymer ?
#
loop_
_entity_poly.entity_id
_entity_poly.type
_entity_poly.pdbx_seq_one_letter_code
_entity_poly.pdbx_strand_id
1 'polypeptide(L)'
;MKDIAQMTDERVSLGAGSLYGALDTLQKKGWIRALDEHPQDRKIEYIITEKGEQFFEKELLRLEELLRNAKKVKEESNENKR
;
A
#
# COMPACT_ATOMS: atom_id res chain seq x y z
N MET A 1 -2.59 -13.81 -3.13
CA MET A 1 -1.16 -13.58 -3.50
C MET A 1 -0.99 -13.41 -5.02
N LYS A 2 -1.66 -14.23 -5.85
CA LYS A 2 -1.76 -13.96 -7.30
C LYS A 2 -2.36 -12.57 -7.61
N ASP A 3 -3.13 -11.99 -6.70
CA ASP A 3 -3.74 -10.67 -6.90
C ASP A 3 -2.74 -9.49 -6.87
N ILE A 4 -1.69 -9.49 -6.02
CA ILE A 4 -0.84 -8.29 -5.87
C ILE A 4 0.08 -8.07 -7.07
N ALA A 5 0.70 -9.14 -7.57
CA ALA A 5 1.52 -9.05 -8.77
C ALA A 5 0.69 -8.59 -9.97
N GLN A 6 -0.52 -9.14 -10.14
CA GLN A 6 -1.43 -8.72 -11.21
C GLN A 6 -1.91 -7.27 -11.04
N MET A 7 -2.30 -6.86 -9.83
CA MET A 7 -2.71 -5.49 -9.53
C MET A 7 -1.60 -4.46 -9.79
N THR A 8 -0.34 -4.89 -9.74
CA THR A 8 0.81 -4.00 -9.93
C THR A 8 1.47 -4.16 -11.29
N ASP A 9 0.85 -4.88 -12.23
CA ASP A 9 1.42 -5.19 -13.54
C ASP A 9 2.82 -5.83 -13.43
N GLU A 10 2.90 -6.86 -12.59
CA GLU A 10 4.09 -7.65 -12.24
C GLU A 10 5.25 -6.87 -11.60
N ARG A 11 5.12 -5.55 -11.39
CA ARG A 11 6.16 -4.71 -10.78
C ARG A 11 6.48 -5.11 -9.34
N VAL A 12 5.53 -5.70 -8.62
CA VAL A 12 5.71 -6.10 -7.22
C VAL A 12 5.46 -7.60 -7.07
N SER A 13 6.52 -8.33 -6.72
CA SER A 13 6.45 -9.73 -6.29
C SER A 13 6.80 -9.83 -4.81
N LEU A 14 5.86 -10.32 -3.99
CA LEU A 14 6.05 -10.48 -2.56
C LEU A 14 6.32 -11.94 -2.22
N GLY A 15 7.54 -12.24 -1.78
CA GLY A 15 7.86 -13.50 -1.11
C GLY A 15 7.24 -13.57 0.29
N ALA A 16 7.18 -14.77 0.86
CA ALA A 16 6.59 -14.99 2.19
C ALA A 16 7.20 -14.09 3.27
N GLY A 17 8.53 -13.96 3.32
CA GLY A 17 9.21 -13.12 4.31
C GLY A 17 8.84 -11.63 4.21
N SER A 18 8.81 -11.08 2.99
CA SER A 18 8.44 -9.67 2.76
C SER A 18 6.98 -9.39 3.10
N LEU A 19 6.08 -10.34 2.78
CA LEU A 19 4.67 -10.22 3.10
C LEU A 19 4.44 -10.17 4.62
N TYR A 20 5.00 -11.12 5.37
CA TYR A 20 4.85 -11.14 6.82
C TYR A 20 5.53 -9.94 7.49
N GLY A 21 6.68 -9.49 6.99
CA GLY A 21 7.32 -8.26 7.46
C GLY A 21 6.48 -7.01 7.24
N ALA A 22 5.80 -6.91 6.09
CA ALA A 22 4.88 -5.81 5.82
C ALA A 22 3.66 -5.84 6.77
N LEU A 23 3.05 -7.02 6.96
CA LEU A 23 1.92 -7.19 7.87
C LEU A 23 2.29 -6.88 9.33
N ASP A 24 3.45 -7.33 9.81
CA ASP A 24 3.97 -7.00 11.14
C ASP A 24 4.19 -5.49 11.32
N THR A 25 4.74 -4.83 10.31
CA THR A 25 4.93 -3.36 10.32
C THR A 25 3.58 -2.63 10.40
N LEU A 26 2.58 -3.05 9.63
CA LEU A 26 1.24 -2.44 9.64
C LEU A 26 0.53 -2.65 10.99
N GLN A 27 0.69 -3.82 11.61
CA GLN A 27 0.17 -4.11 12.96
C GLN A 27 0.86 -3.27 14.03
N LYS A 28 2.20 -3.19 14.03
CA LYS A 28 2.97 -2.37 14.99
C LYS A 28 2.60 -0.89 14.92
N LYS A 29 2.25 -0.38 13.74
CA LYS A 29 1.72 0.98 13.55
C LYS A 29 0.27 1.15 14.04
N GLY A 30 -0.41 0.04 14.30
CA GLY A 30 -1.84 -0.01 14.63
C GLY A 30 -2.71 0.37 13.44
N TRP A 31 -2.27 0.08 12.22
CA TRP A 31 -3.06 0.37 11.01
C TRP A 31 -3.98 -0.80 10.66
N ILE A 32 -3.56 -2.02 10.94
CA ILE A 32 -4.37 -3.24 10.82
C ILE A 32 -4.38 -4.00 12.15
N ARG A 33 -5.36 -4.87 12.34
CA ARG A 33 -5.40 -5.85 13.44
C ARG A 33 -5.79 -7.22 12.92
N ALA A 34 -5.31 -8.27 13.59
CA ALA A 34 -5.79 -9.62 13.33
C ALA A 34 -7.25 -9.76 13.78
N LEU A 35 -8.00 -10.62 13.10
CA LEU A 35 -9.29 -11.09 13.61
C LEU A 35 -9.02 -12.16 14.67
N ASP A 36 -9.69 -12.06 15.82
CA ASP A 36 -9.51 -12.97 16.96
C ASP A 36 -10.19 -14.33 16.76
N GLU A 37 -10.58 -14.66 15.53
CA GLU A 37 -11.23 -15.92 15.25
C GLU A 37 -10.18 -17.02 15.11
N HIS A 38 -10.26 -17.98 16.02
CA HIS A 38 -9.73 -19.33 15.85
C HIS A 38 -10.79 -20.21 15.19
N PRO A 39 -10.93 -20.25 13.86
CA PRO A 39 -11.45 -21.43 13.20
C PRO A 39 -10.29 -22.38 12.92
N GLN A 40 -10.63 -23.62 12.67
CA GLN A 40 -9.77 -24.77 12.36
C GLN A 40 -8.68 -24.56 11.27
N ASP A 41 -8.62 -23.39 10.63
CA ASP A 41 -7.74 -23.05 9.53
C ASP A 41 -6.52 -22.23 9.98
N ARG A 42 -5.34 -22.60 9.49
CA ARG A 42 -4.04 -21.93 9.77
C ARG A 42 -3.90 -20.54 9.14
N LYS A 43 -4.99 -19.93 8.66
CA LYS A 43 -4.98 -18.66 7.94
C LYS A 43 -5.32 -17.53 8.89
N ILE A 44 -4.38 -16.59 9.07
CA ILE A 44 -4.61 -15.37 9.83
C ILE A 44 -5.24 -14.34 8.90
N GLU A 45 -6.38 -13.79 9.31
CA GLU A 45 -7.06 -12.71 8.61
C GLU A 45 -6.88 -11.38 9.33
N TYR A 46 -6.80 -10.30 8.56
CA TYR A 46 -6.54 -8.96 9.05
C TYR A 46 -7.62 -8.02 8.57
N ILE A 47 -7.99 -7.06 9.42
CA ILE A 47 -8.83 -5.93 9.04
C ILE A 47 -8.09 -4.62 9.25
N ILE A 48 -8.39 -3.65 8.39
CA ILE A 48 -7.95 -2.27 8.60
C ILE A 48 -8.67 -1.69 9.84
N THR A 49 -7.95 -0.88 10.59
CA THR A 49 -8.49 -0.14 11.73
C THR A 49 -8.90 1.26 11.30
N GLU A 50 -9.71 1.96 12.09
CA GLU A 50 -10.03 3.37 11.86
C GLU A 50 -8.77 4.24 11.71
N LYS A 51 -7.76 4.01 12.56
CA LYS A 51 -6.45 4.67 12.43
C LYS A 51 -5.79 4.35 11.09
N GLY A 52 -5.83 3.09 10.67
CA GLY A 52 -5.32 2.65 9.37
C GLY A 52 -6.00 3.36 8.20
N GLU A 53 -7.32 3.46 8.22
CA GLU A 53 -8.12 4.17 7.20
C GLU A 53 -7.71 5.64 7.09
N GLN A 54 -7.58 6.34 8.22
CA GLN A 54 -7.13 7.73 8.24
C GLN A 54 -5.72 7.92 7.64
N PHE A 55 -4.81 6.98 7.88
CA PHE A 55 -3.47 7.03 7.29
C PHE A 55 -3.46 6.64 5.81
N PHE A 56 -4.32 5.71 5.41
CA PHE A 56 -4.50 5.34 4.01
C PHE A 56 -4.98 6.54 3.18
N GLU A 57 -6.00 7.26 3.65
CA GLU A 57 -6.51 8.45 2.97
C GLU A 57 -5.46 9.55 2.85
N LYS A 58 -4.68 9.79 3.93
CA LYS A 58 -3.56 10.74 3.88
C LYS A 58 -2.50 10.36 2.87
N GLU A 59 -2.18 9.07 2.77
CA GLU A 59 -1.17 8.59 1.83
C GLU A 59 -1.68 8.68 0.38
N LEU A 60 -2.96 8.42 0.15
CA LEU A 60 -3.58 8.61 -1.16
C LEU A 60 -3.44 10.08 -1.62
N LEU A 61 -3.82 11.03 -0.77
CA LEU A 61 -3.68 12.46 -1.05
C LEU A 61 -2.23 12.86 -1.35
N ARG A 62 -1.26 12.32 -0.59
CA ARG A 62 0.17 12.56 -0.79
C ARG A 62 0.65 12.03 -2.15
N LEU A 63 0.22 10.83 -2.54
CA LEU A 63 0.58 10.23 -3.83
C LEU A 63 -0.02 11.01 -5.00
N GLU A 64 -1.26 11.47 -4.89
CA GLU A 64 -1.86 12.34 -5.91
C GLU A 64 -1.12 13.67 -6.04
N GLU A 65 -0.71 14.26 -4.93
CA GLU A 65 0.12 15.48 -4.92
C GLU A 65 1.44 15.25 -5.66
N LEU A 66 2.14 14.16 -5.36
CA LEU A 66 3.38 13.81 -6.06
C LEU A 66 3.16 13.65 -7.57
N LEU A 67 2.08 13.01 -7.99
CA LEU A 67 1.74 12.88 -9.40
C LEU A 67 1.46 14.23 -10.06
N ARG A 68 0.75 15.14 -9.39
CA ARG A 68 0.51 16.51 -9.90
C ARG A 68 1.83 17.26 -10.05
N ASN A 69 2.69 17.21 -9.04
CA ASN A 69 3.99 17.89 -9.06
C ASN A 69 4.88 17.34 -10.18
N ALA A 70 4.94 16.02 -10.36
CA ALA A 70 5.71 15.38 -11.43
C ALA A 70 5.21 15.79 -12.84
N LYS A 71 3.89 15.92 -13.03
CA LYS A 71 3.31 16.39 -14.31
C LYS A 71 3.72 17.82 -14.63
N LYS A 72 3.65 18.74 -13.67
CA LYS A 72 4.07 20.15 -13.85
C LYS A 72 5.53 20.24 -14.29
N VAL A 73 6.43 19.55 -13.59
CA VAL A 73 7.86 19.54 -13.93
C VAL A 73 8.09 18.98 -15.35
N LYS A 74 7.33 17.96 -15.75
CA LYS A 74 7.43 17.37 -17.10
C LYS A 74 6.96 18.34 -18.19
N GLU A 75 5.90 19.10 -17.94
CA GLU A 75 5.36 20.10 -18.86
C GLU A 75 6.34 21.27 -19.05
N GLU A 76 6.84 21.86 -17.95
CA GLU A 76 7.87 22.91 -17.98
C GLU A 76 9.15 22.46 -18.72
N SER A 77 9.55 21.19 -18.53
CA SER A 77 10.70 20.61 -19.23
C SER A 77 10.49 20.44 -20.73
N ASN A 78 9.24 20.30 -21.19
CA ASN A 78 8.91 20.18 -22.60
C ASN A 78 8.81 21.55 -23.28
N GLU A 79 8.35 22.57 -22.56
CA GLU A 79 8.32 23.96 -23.04
C GLU A 79 9.74 24.52 -23.21
N ASN A 80 10.66 24.22 -22.28
CA ASN A 80 12.07 24.63 -22.38
C ASN A 80 12.88 23.89 -23.47
N LYS A 81 12.31 22.84 -24.08
CA LYS A 81 12.92 22.09 -25.20
C LYS A 81 12.35 22.46 -26.57
N ARG A 82 11.33 23.31 -26.61
CA ARG A 82 10.76 23.88 -27.84
C ARG A 82 11.38 25.24 -28.11
#